data_AF-A0A0F9FIU7-F1
#
_entry.id   AF-A0A0F9FIU7-F1
#
_cell.length_a   1.000
_cell.length_b   1.000
_cell.length_c   1.000
_cell.angle_alpha   90.00
_cell.angle_beta   90.00
_cell.angle_gamma   90.00
#
_symmetry.space_group_name_H-M   'P 1'
#
loop_
_entity.id
_entity.type
_entity.pdbx_description
1 polymer ?
#
loop_
_entity_poly.entity_id
_entity_poly.type
_entity_poly.pdbx_seq_one_letter_code
_entity_poly.pdbx_strand_id
1 'polypeptide(L)'
;MGGKMSERPNNVEERIIYLVKEVERHRHLYYNGQPEISDIKYDSLEAELKDLDPVNPILFKIGVDHSELFTKREHIIPMTSQDKVTNPQDFTAWARKRNIKRFLVQFKLDGISIELQYEKGIFKHAVTRGDGKIGDDVSINVIKMKGFIPKLIDMFSGAVRAEVLLFHDIFDKKHSDKQNCRNAAAGLVRRKDGVGCGDLNLIFYDAISLTDNVVFASEVKKLKWLKNQNFP
;
A
#
# COMPACT_ATOMS: atom_id res chain seq x y z
N MET A 1 -2.07 45.36 -37.09
CA MET A 1 -2.24 43.93 -37.41
C MET A 1 -1.88 43.14 -36.17
N GLY A 2 -2.90 42.69 -35.45
CA GLY A 2 -2.77 42.02 -34.15
C GLY A 2 -2.29 40.58 -34.29
N GLY A 3 -1.44 40.16 -33.35
CA GLY A 3 -0.76 38.87 -33.35
C GLY A 3 -1.70 37.66 -33.22
N LYS A 4 -1.28 36.56 -33.85
CA LYS A 4 -1.84 35.22 -33.63
C LYS A 4 -1.51 34.78 -32.21
N MET A 5 -2.52 34.77 -31.36
CA MET A 5 -2.49 34.12 -30.06
C MET A 5 -2.70 32.62 -30.32
N SER A 6 -1.66 31.82 -30.12
CA SER A 6 -1.68 30.38 -30.34
C SER A 6 -2.63 29.70 -29.35
N GLU A 7 -3.49 28.84 -29.90
CA GLU A 7 -4.53 28.06 -29.22
C GLU A 7 -3.97 27.25 -28.04
N ARG A 8 -4.64 27.34 -26.89
CA ARG A 8 -4.43 26.45 -25.74
C ARG A 8 -4.99 25.07 -26.12
N PRO A 9 -4.30 23.95 -25.84
CA PRO A 9 -4.77 22.64 -26.24
C PRO A 9 -6.13 22.30 -25.63
N ASN A 10 -7.02 21.79 -26.48
CA ASN A 10 -8.33 21.24 -26.17
C ASN A 10 -8.21 19.97 -25.31
N ASN A 11 -9.15 19.82 -24.38
CA ASN A 11 -9.40 18.67 -23.50
C ASN A 11 -8.38 18.40 -22.37
N VAL A 12 -8.84 18.59 -21.13
CA VAL A 12 -8.10 18.30 -19.88
C VAL A 12 -7.65 16.85 -19.80
N GLU A 13 -8.46 15.90 -20.30
CA GLU A 13 -8.10 14.47 -20.30
C GLU A 13 -6.89 14.16 -21.18
N GLU A 14 -6.80 14.78 -22.36
CA GLU A 14 -5.64 14.63 -23.25
C GLU A 14 -4.38 15.20 -22.61
N ARG A 15 -4.53 16.31 -21.86
CA ARG A 15 -3.42 16.91 -21.11
C ARG A 15 -2.96 16.01 -19.98
N ILE A 16 -3.88 15.41 -19.22
CA ILE A 16 -3.54 14.44 -18.17
C ILE A 16 -2.81 13.24 -18.76
N ILE A 17 -3.29 12.67 -19.88
CA ILE A 17 -2.63 11.54 -20.55
C ILE A 17 -1.22 11.90 -21.01
N TYR A 18 -1.05 13.09 -21.58
CA TYR A 18 0.26 13.60 -21.98
C TYR A 18 1.20 13.75 -20.77
N LEU A 19 0.73 14.39 -19.70
CA LEU A 19 1.51 14.63 -18.49
C LEU A 19 1.92 13.31 -17.81
N VAL A 20 1.02 12.33 -17.73
CA VAL A 20 1.34 10.99 -17.21
C VAL A 20 2.46 10.34 -18.01
N LYS A 21 2.41 10.41 -19.35
CA LYS A 21 3.45 9.86 -20.22
C LYS A 21 4.78 10.56 -20.05
N GLU A 22 4.79 11.89 -20.03
CA GLU A 22 6.01 12.66 -19.88
C GLU A 22 6.64 12.51 -18.49
N VAL A 23 5.82 12.50 -17.43
CA VAL A 23 6.30 12.21 -16.06
C VAL A 23 6.92 10.82 -16.01
N GLU A 24 6.26 9.76 -16.51
CA GLU A 24 6.84 8.40 -16.49
C GLU A 24 8.14 8.33 -17.32
N ARG A 25 8.15 8.95 -18.51
CA ARG A 25 9.28 8.94 -19.45
C ARG A 25 10.50 9.65 -18.87
N HIS A 26 10.32 10.89 -18.40
CA HIS A 26 11.42 11.68 -17.87
C HIS A 26 11.92 11.15 -16.54
N ARG A 27 11.02 10.57 -15.74
CA ARG A 27 11.40 9.83 -14.55
C ARG A 27 12.33 8.65 -14.92
N HIS A 28 11.96 7.83 -15.89
CA HIS A 28 12.79 6.73 -16.38
C HIS A 28 14.15 7.20 -16.94
N LEU A 29 14.18 8.30 -17.70
CA LEU A 29 15.40 8.87 -18.25
C LEU A 29 16.35 9.42 -17.19
N TYR A 30 15.81 10.13 -16.20
CA TYR A 30 16.54 10.63 -15.05
C TYR A 30 17.22 9.48 -14.29
N TYR A 31 16.50 8.38 -14.04
CA TYR A 31 17.06 7.21 -13.35
C TYR A 31 18.13 6.45 -14.14
N ASN A 32 18.08 6.47 -15.47
CA ASN A 32 19.10 5.83 -16.31
C ASN A 32 20.31 6.72 -16.57
N GLY A 33 20.42 7.87 -15.88
CA GLY A 33 21.51 8.83 -16.06
C GLY A 33 21.48 9.53 -17.43
N GLN A 34 20.32 9.58 -18.08
CA GLN A 34 20.11 10.20 -19.39
C GLN A 34 19.02 11.30 -19.33
N PRO A 35 19.08 12.26 -18.40
CA PRO A 35 18.05 13.29 -18.29
C PRO A 35 18.01 14.17 -19.54
N GLU A 36 16.83 14.26 -20.17
CA GLU A 36 16.59 15.14 -21.31
C GLU A 36 16.11 16.54 -20.92
N ILE A 37 15.57 16.68 -19.70
CA ILE A 37 15.06 17.95 -19.16
C ILE A 37 15.69 18.24 -17.81
N SER A 38 15.69 19.51 -17.43
CA SER A 38 16.11 19.94 -16.10
C SER A 38 15.09 19.56 -15.03
N ASP A 39 15.55 19.44 -13.78
CA ASP A 39 14.71 19.18 -12.61
C ASP A 39 13.55 20.18 -12.53
N ILE A 40 13.81 21.47 -12.77
CA ILE A 40 12.79 22.53 -12.80
C ILE A 40 11.67 22.23 -13.81
N LYS A 41 12.01 21.69 -14.99
CA LYS A 41 11.01 21.33 -16.01
C LYS A 41 10.24 20.07 -15.61
N TYR A 42 10.92 19.10 -15.01
CA TYR A 42 10.27 17.90 -14.47
C TYR A 42 9.27 18.25 -13.36
N ASP A 43 9.67 19.08 -12.40
CA ASP A 43 8.83 19.55 -11.30
C ASP A 43 7.60 20.30 -11.83
N SER A 44 7.76 21.07 -12.92
CA SER A 44 6.64 21.75 -13.58
C SER A 44 5.62 20.77 -14.17
N LEU A 45 6.06 19.63 -14.72
CA LEU A 45 5.17 18.60 -15.28
C LEU A 45 4.41 17.87 -14.16
N GLU A 46 5.10 17.51 -13.07
CA GLU A 46 4.46 16.90 -11.91
C GLU A 46 3.50 17.86 -11.21
N ALA A 47 3.88 19.13 -11.05
CA ALA A 47 3.02 20.16 -10.44
C ALA A 47 1.75 20.38 -11.26
N GLU A 48 1.86 20.45 -12.59
CA GLU A 48 0.71 20.57 -13.48
C GLU A 48 -0.18 19.32 -13.42
N LEU A 49 0.41 18.13 -13.43
CA LEU A 49 -0.36 16.89 -13.30
C LEU A 49 -1.08 16.82 -11.94
N LYS A 50 -0.42 17.29 -10.88
CA LYS A 50 -1.01 17.35 -9.55
C LYS A 50 -2.15 18.36 -9.45
N ASP A 51 -2.11 19.44 -10.21
CA ASP A 51 -3.20 20.41 -10.31
C ASP A 51 -4.41 19.82 -11.06
N LEU A 52 -4.15 19.10 -12.16
CA LEU A 52 -5.21 18.54 -13.03
C LEU A 52 -5.78 17.21 -12.54
N ASP A 53 -4.95 16.32 -11.99
CA ASP A 53 -5.30 15.01 -11.47
C ASP A 53 -4.47 14.69 -10.20
N PRO A 54 -4.80 15.29 -9.04
CA PRO A 54 -4.06 15.12 -7.80
C PRO A 54 -4.05 13.69 -7.26
N VAL A 55 -4.91 12.80 -7.80
CA VAL A 55 -5.01 11.40 -7.42
C VAL A 55 -4.41 10.45 -8.46
N ASN A 56 -3.71 10.99 -9.48
CA ASN A 56 -3.11 10.17 -10.52
C ASN A 56 -2.09 9.18 -9.92
N PRO A 57 -2.17 7.87 -10.21
CA PRO A 57 -1.25 6.87 -9.69
C PRO A 57 0.24 7.17 -9.93
N ILE A 58 0.56 7.88 -11.02
CA ILE A 58 1.94 8.24 -11.36
C ILE A 58 2.59 9.20 -10.35
N LEU A 59 1.79 10.03 -9.67
CA LEU A 59 2.26 10.99 -8.66
C LEU A 59 2.66 10.29 -7.35
N PHE A 60 2.21 9.06 -7.14
CA PHE A 60 2.51 8.23 -5.97
C PHE A 60 3.55 7.16 -6.25
N LYS A 61 3.89 6.94 -7.53
CA LYS A 61 5.07 6.18 -7.93
C LYS A 61 6.29 7.04 -7.64
N ILE A 62 6.77 7.07 -6.40
CA ILE A 62 8.07 7.65 -6.09
C ILE A 62 9.09 6.91 -6.97
N GLY A 63 9.85 7.65 -7.75
CA GLY A 63 10.97 7.06 -8.45
C GLY A 63 12.06 6.74 -7.43
N VAL A 64 12.34 5.46 -7.27
CA VAL A 64 13.32 4.99 -6.30
C VAL A 64 14.56 4.57 -7.08
N ASP A 65 15.67 5.22 -6.74
CA ASP A 65 17.03 4.81 -7.10
C ASP A 65 17.17 3.29 -6.92
N HIS A 66 17.47 2.58 -8.01
CA HIS A 66 17.49 1.12 -8.05
C HIS A 66 18.68 0.50 -7.27
N SER A 67 19.55 1.33 -6.67
CA SER A 67 20.67 0.86 -5.86
C SER A 67 20.22 0.30 -4.50
N GLU A 68 19.15 0.83 -3.89
CA GLU A 68 18.50 0.33 -2.65
C GLU A 68 16.97 0.38 -2.76
N LEU A 69 16.38 -0.43 -3.65
CA LEU A 69 14.95 -0.39 -4.05
C LEU A 69 13.88 -0.30 -2.95
N PHE A 70 14.18 -0.71 -1.72
CA PHE A 70 13.25 -0.60 -0.61
C PHE A 70 13.91 0.15 0.54
N THR A 71 13.44 1.37 0.77
CA THR A 71 13.88 2.15 1.92
C THR A 71 13.29 1.57 3.20
N LYS A 72 14.00 1.74 4.31
CA LYS A 72 13.50 1.33 5.62
C LYS A 72 12.52 2.35 6.15
N ARG A 73 11.42 1.88 6.74
CA ARG A 73 10.41 2.73 7.37
C ARG A 73 9.92 2.13 8.68
N GLU A 74 9.69 3.00 9.66
CA GLU A 74 9.11 2.63 10.94
C GLU A 74 7.59 2.37 10.82
N HIS A 75 7.12 1.39 11.58
CA HIS A 75 5.70 1.09 11.73
C HIS A 75 5.02 2.09 12.66
N ILE A 76 3.82 2.51 12.30
CA ILE A 76 2.91 3.21 13.22
C ILE A 76 2.30 2.20 14.21
N ILE A 77 2.03 0.98 13.76
CA ILE A 77 1.51 -0.14 14.56
C ILE A 77 2.62 -1.21 14.69
N PRO A 78 3.40 -1.21 15.79
CA PRO A 78 4.41 -2.24 16.01
C PRO A 78 3.85 -3.66 15.84
N MET A 79 4.54 -4.49 15.06
CA MET A 79 4.12 -5.86 14.74
C MET A 79 4.80 -6.85 15.69
N THR A 80 4.18 -7.06 16.85
CA THR A 80 4.60 -8.09 17.81
C THR A 80 4.13 -9.48 17.38
N SER A 81 4.83 -10.52 17.85
CA SER A 81 4.34 -11.90 17.71
C SER A 81 3.13 -12.13 18.61
N GLN A 82 2.17 -12.91 18.12
CA GLN A 82 1.03 -13.36 18.92
C GLN A 82 1.39 -14.61 19.72
N ASP A 83 0.81 -14.73 20.92
CA ASP A 83 0.84 -15.97 21.69
C ASP A 83 0.20 -17.11 20.89
N LYS A 84 0.79 -18.31 20.96
CA LYS A 84 0.25 -19.51 20.33
C LYS A 84 -0.32 -20.44 21.40
N VAL A 85 -1.57 -20.87 21.21
CA VAL A 85 -2.19 -21.96 21.98
C VAL A 85 -2.62 -23.05 21.00
N THR A 86 -2.39 -24.32 21.37
CA THR A 86 -2.67 -25.48 20.49
C THR A 86 -3.73 -26.41 21.02
N ASN A 87 -4.18 -26.22 22.26
CA ASN A 87 -5.25 -27.01 22.87
C ASN A 87 -6.25 -26.13 23.65
N PRO A 88 -7.48 -26.62 23.87
CA PRO A 88 -8.52 -25.85 24.56
C PRO A 88 -8.18 -25.47 26.01
N GLN A 89 -7.41 -26.29 26.71
CA GLN A 89 -7.03 -26.08 28.11
C GLN A 89 -6.11 -24.86 28.24
N ASP A 90 -5.10 -24.76 27.38
CA ASP A 90 -4.17 -23.64 27.32
C ASP A 90 -4.89 -22.34 26.94
N PHE A 91 -5.82 -22.40 25.97
CA PHE A 91 -6.66 -21.24 25.63
C PHE A 91 -7.46 -20.75 26.85
N THR A 92 -8.08 -21.69 27.59
CA THR A 92 -8.85 -21.37 28.79
C THR A 92 -7.99 -20.73 29.88
N ALA A 93 -6.78 -21.27 30.12
CA ALA A 93 -5.83 -20.72 31.06
C ALA A 93 -5.37 -19.31 30.65
N TRP A 94 -5.05 -19.11 29.36
CA TRP A 94 -4.66 -17.83 28.79
C TRP A 94 -5.75 -16.76 28.95
N ALA A 95 -7.01 -17.12 28.67
CA ALA A 95 -8.17 -16.24 28.78
C ALA A 95 -8.46 -15.84 30.23
N ARG A 96 -8.45 -16.82 31.15
CA ARG A 96 -8.68 -16.57 32.59
C ARG A 96 -7.64 -15.65 33.18
N LYS A 97 -6.36 -15.87 32.88
CA LYS A 97 -5.25 -15.02 33.37
C LYS A 97 -5.42 -13.54 32.98
N ARG A 98 -6.06 -13.26 31.84
CA ARG A 98 -6.28 -11.91 31.32
C ARG A 98 -7.68 -11.35 31.62
N ASN A 99 -8.52 -12.09 32.35
CA ASN A 99 -9.91 -11.72 32.67
C ASN A 99 -10.74 -11.31 31.43
N ILE A 100 -10.50 -11.96 30.28
CA ILE A 100 -11.21 -11.65 29.03
C ILE A 100 -12.55 -12.39 28.99
N LYS A 101 -13.64 -11.65 28.80
CA LYS A 101 -15.02 -12.19 28.78
C LYS A 101 -15.65 -12.31 27.39
N ARG A 102 -15.10 -11.61 26.40
CA ARG A 102 -15.60 -11.58 25.03
C ARG A 102 -14.43 -11.63 24.06
N PHE A 103 -14.60 -12.40 23.00
CA PHE A 103 -13.59 -12.59 21.97
C PHE A 103 -14.17 -12.17 20.63
N LEU A 104 -13.33 -11.51 19.83
CA LEU A 104 -13.52 -11.43 18.39
C LEU A 104 -12.63 -12.51 17.78
N VAL A 105 -13.24 -13.45 17.07
CA VAL A 105 -12.53 -14.56 16.44
C VAL A 105 -12.43 -14.28 14.94
N GLN A 106 -11.21 -14.38 14.41
CA GLN A 106 -10.91 -14.20 13.00
C GLN A 106 -10.11 -15.39 12.49
N PHE A 107 -10.20 -15.67 11.20
CA PHE A 107 -9.33 -16.66 10.58
C PHE A 107 -7.88 -16.20 10.64
N LYS A 108 -6.98 -17.12 10.99
CA LYS A 108 -5.55 -16.88 10.87
C LYS A 108 -5.18 -17.01 9.39
N LEU A 109 -4.97 -15.87 8.75
CA LEU A 109 -4.47 -15.80 7.39
C LEU A 109 -3.00 -16.26 7.35
N ASP A 110 -2.60 -16.98 6.31
CA ASP A 110 -1.23 -17.47 6.14
C ASP A 110 -0.55 -16.77 4.96
N GLY A 111 -0.12 -15.54 5.21
CA GLY A 111 0.53 -14.70 4.23
C GLY A 111 1.69 -13.93 4.85
N ILE A 112 1.81 -12.68 4.42
CA ILE A 112 2.82 -11.75 4.91
C ILE A 112 2.12 -10.51 5.44
N SER A 113 2.33 -10.23 6.72
CA SER A 113 1.79 -9.04 7.35
C SER A 113 2.44 -7.76 6.80
N ILE A 114 1.60 -6.77 6.55
CA ILE A 114 1.97 -5.47 5.99
C ILE A 114 1.15 -4.36 6.65
N GLU A 115 1.76 -3.19 6.82
CA GLU A 115 1.09 -1.98 7.27
C GLU A 115 0.94 -1.02 6.10
N LEU A 116 -0.25 -0.45 5.89
CA LEU A 116 -0.46 0.67 4.98
C LEU A 116 -0.72 1.94 5.79
N GLN A 117 0.08 2.96 5.53
CA GLN A 117 0.03 4.26 6.19
C GLN A 117 -0.72 5.26 5.32
N TYR A 118 -1.63 5.98 5.94
CA TYR A 118 -2.48 6.99 5.30
C TYR A 118 -2.33 8.33 6.01
N GLU A 119 -2.38 9.41 5.25
CA GLU A 119 -2.40 10.77 5.76
C GLU A 119 -3.58 11.52 5.12
N LYS A 120 -4.49 12.03 5.94
CA LYS A 120 -5.71 12.73 5.50
C LYS A 120 -6.51 11.91 4.46
N GLY A 121 -6.56 10.60 4.66
CA GLY A 121 -7.24 9.63 3.80
C GLY A 121 -6.44 9.22 2.57
N ILE A 122 -5.25 9.76 2.33
CA ILE A 122 -4.42 9.45 1.15
C ILE A 122 -3.33 8.46 1.51
N PHE A 123 -3.20 7.38 0.74
CA PHE A 123 -2.13 6.40 0.90
C PHE A 123 -0.75 7.07 0.78
N LYS A 124 0.19 6.67 1.66
CA LYS A 124 1.56 7.17 1.67
C LYS A 124 2.58 6.06 1.53
N HIS A 125 2.49 5.05 2.39
CA HIS A 125 3.50 4.00 2.49
C HIS A 125 2.89 2.64 2.74
N ALA A 126 3.52 1.60 2.22
CA ALA A 126 3.24 0.22 2.59
C ALA A 126 4.51 -0.45 3.12
N VAL A 127 4.49 -0.82 4.39
CA VAL A 127 5.68 -1.26 5.13
C VAL A 127 5.55 -2.73 5.50
N THR A 128 6.47 -3.55 5.02
CA THR A 128 6.54 -4.97 5.39
C THR A 128 6.84 -5.16 6.88
N ARG A 129 6.59 -6.35 7.43
CA ARG A 129 6.87 -6.60 8.86
C ARG A 129 8.31 -6.28 9.30
N GLY A 130 9.32 -6.69 8.52
CA GLY A 130 10.72 -6.57 8.92
C GLY A 130 10.98 -7.17 10.31
N ASP A 131 11.57 -6.38 11.22
CA ASP A 131 11.81 -6.78 12.62
C ASP A 131 10.62 -6.53 13.56
N GLY A 132 9.52 -5.99 13.01
CA GLY A 132 8.31 -5.62 13.74
C GLY A 132 8.26 -4.16 14.20
N LYS A 133 9.36 -3.41 14.11
CA LYS A 133 9.43 -1.96 14.32
C LYS A 133 9.77 -1.22 13.04
N ILE A 134 10.68 -1.76 12.24
CA ILE A 134 11.14 -1.23 10.97
C ILE A 134 10.97 -2.30 9.89
N GLY A 135 10.43 -1.89 8.76
CA GLY A 135 10.26 -2.74 7.58
C GLY A 135 10.77 -2.11 6.31
N ASP A 136 10.68 -2.88 5.22
CA ASP A 136 10.90 -2.38 3.86
C ASP A 136 9.63 -1.67 3.37
N ASP A 137 9.78 -0.45 2.86
CA ASP A 137 8.75 0.28 2.14
C ASP A 137 8.59 -0.31 0.72
N VAL A 138 7.51 -1.05 0.51
CA VAL A 138 7.18 -1.78 -0.72
C VAL A 138 6.00 -1.14 -1.46
N SER A 139 5.78 0.17 -1.27
CA SER A 139 4.64 0.91 -1.83
C SER A 139 4.46 0.67 -3.33
N ILE A 140 5.54 0.72 -4.11
CA ILE A 140 5.52 0.51 -5.57
C ILE A 140 4.98 -0.85 -6.00
N ASN A 141 5.07 -1.85 -5.13
CA ASN A 141 4.54 -3.19 -5.37
C ASN A 141 3.11 -3.32 -4.85
N VAL A 142 2.80 -2.72 -3.71
CA VAL A 142 1.49 -2.79 -3.06
C VAL A 142 0.40 -2.10 -3.88
N ILE A 143 0.71 -1.00 -4.56
CA ILE A 143 -0.24 -0.33 -5.45
C ILE A 143 -0.74 -1.21 -6.61
N LYS A 144 -0.03 -2.31 -6.91
CA LYS A 144 -0.39 -3.27 -7.97
C LYS A 144 -1.28 -4.41 -7.46
N MET A 145 -1.40 -4.59 -6.14
CA MET A 145 -2.10 -5.72 -5.52
C MET A 145 -3.62 -5.53 -5.53
N LYS A 146 -4.35 -6.64 -5.54
CA LYS A 146 -5.82 -6.63 -5.44
C LYS A 146 -6.25 -6.20 -4.03
N GLY A 147 -7.27 -5.35 -3.94
CA GLY A 147 -7.75 -4.82 -2.67
C GLY A 147 -7.01 -3.58 -2.17
N PHE A 148 -6.04 -3.06 -2.93
CA PHE A 148 -5.39 -1.79 -2.61
C PHE A 148 -6.37 -0.61 -2.75
N ILE A 149 -6.39 0.26 -1.74
CA ILE A 149 -7.25 1.46 -1.69
C ILE A 149 -6.34 2.71 -1.65
N PRO A 150 -6.25 3.52 -2.71
CA PRO A 150 -5.38 4.70 -2.74
C PRO A 150 -5.91 5.86 -1.89
N LYS A 151 -7.23 5.96 -1.73
CA LYS A 151 -7.91 7.03 -1.01
C LYS A 151 -9.09 6.50 -0.21
N LEU A 152 -9.14 6.87 1.05
CA LEU A 152 -10.22 6.56 1.98
C LEU A 152 -11.33 7.61 1.88
N ILE A 153 -12.53 7.22 2.30
CA ILE A 153 -13.70 8.10 2.38
C ILE A 153 -13.52 9.10 3.52
N ASP A 154 -13.04 8.63 4.67
CA ASP A 154 -12.81 9.46 5.85
C ASP A 154 -11.46 10.18 5.78
N MET A 155 -11.38 11.35 6.42
CA MET A 155 -10.11 12.05 6.68
C MET A 155 -9.30 11.34 7.76
N PHE A 156 -8.67 10.23 7.40
CA PHE A 156 -7.91 9.36 8.29
C PHE A 156 -6.40 9.59 8.15
N SER A 157 -5.74 9.93 9.25
CA SER A 157 -4.29 9.85 9.37
C SER A 157 -3.94 8.75 10.37
N GLY A 158 -3.16 7.76 9.93
CA GLY A 158 -2.84 6.58 10.73
C GLY A 158 -2.42 5.41 9.86
N ALA A 159 -2.58 4.21 10.40
CA ALA A 159 -2.20 2.98 9.73
C ALA A 159 -3.33 1.95 9.76
N VAL A 160 -3.39 1.14 8.70
CA VAL A 160 -4.20 -0.07 8.62
C VAL A 160 -3.27 -1.28 8.43
N ARG A 161 -3.63 -2.41 9.03
CA ARG A 161 -2.87 -3.65 8.90
C ARG A 161 -3.60 -4.60 7.96
N ALA A 162 -2.82 -5.21 7.07
CA ALA A 162 -3.29 -6.23 6.17
C ALA A 162 -2.39 -7.46 6.19
N GLU A 163 -2.93 -8.56 5.66
CA GLU A 163 -2.16 -9.72 5.26
C GLU A 163 -2.10 -9.75 3.73
N VAL A 164 -0.90 -9.86 3.18
CA VAL A 164 -0.69 -10.11 1.76
C VAL A 164 -0.82 -11.60 1.51
N LEU A 165 -1.77 -11.99 0.65
CA LEU A 165 -2.10 -13.37 0.34
C LEU A 165 -1.94 -13.68 -1.14
N LEU A 166 -1.42 -14.86 -1.43
CA LEU A 166 -1.56 -15.52 -2.72
C LEU A 166 -2.59 -16.64 -2.56
N PHE A 167 -3.66 -16.60 -3.37
CA PHE A 167 -4.69 -17.62 -3.31
C PHE A 167 -4.24 -18.90 -4.03
N HIS A 168 -4.73 -20.04 -3.54
CA HIS A 168 -4.33 -21.37 -4.01
C HIS A 168 -4.52 -21.56 -5.52
N ASP A 169 -5.65 -21.08 -6.06
CA ASP A 169 -5.95 -21.17 -7.48
C ASP A 169 -4.97 -20.41 -8.38
N ILE A 170 -4.41 -19.29 -7.90
CA ILE A 170 -3.38 -18.54 -8.62
C ILE A 170 -2.00 -19.16 -8.40
N PHE A 171 -1.72 -19.61 -7.17
CA PHE A 171 -0.49 -20.32 -6.85
C PHE A 171 -0.31 -21.56 -7.74
N ASP A 172 -1.31 -22.43 -7.79
CA ASP A 172 -1.27 -23.68 -8.57
C ASP A 172 -1.06 -23.43 -10.07
N LYS A 173 -1.54 -22.28 -10.59
CA LYS A 173 -1.45 -21.94 -12.01
C LYS A 173 -0.15 -21.24 -12.40
N LYS A 174 0.44 -20.42 -11.53
CA LYS A 174 1.50 -19.47 -11.90
C LYS A 174 2.76 -19.53 -11.03
N HIS A 175 2.65 -20.01 -9.80
CA HIS A 175 3.71 -19.92 -8.79
C HIS A 175 3.95 -21.27 -8.08
N SER A 176 3.54 -22.37 -8.71
CA SER A 176 3.66 -23.75 -8.19
C SER A 176 5.11 -24.22 -8.10
N ASP A 177 6.06 -23.46 -8.66
CA ASP A 177 7.50 -23.64 -8.47
C ASP A 177 7.98 -23.22 -7.07
N LYS A 178 7.15 -22.52 -6.30
CA LYS A 178 7.44 -22.13 -4.91
C LYS A 178 6.92 -23.19 -3.93
N GLN A 179 7.48 -23.20 -2.72
CA GLN A 179 7.13 -24.20 -1.70
C GLN A 179 5.68 -24.12 -1.21
N ASN A 180 5.12 -22.91 -1.08
CA ASN A 180 3.74 -22.67 -0.65
C ASN A 180 3.32 -21.22 -0.99
N CYS A 181 2.02 -20.93 -0.87
CA CYS A 181 1.42 -19.62 -1.12
C CYS A 181 2.11 -18.49 -0.36
N ARG A 182 2.45 -18.71 0.91
CA ARG A 182 3.10 -17.72 1.77
C ARG A 182 4.51 -17.35 1.27
N ASN A 183 5.30 -18.36 0.92
CA ASN A 183 6.66 -18.17 0.40
C ASN A 183 6.64 -17.49 -0.97
N ALA A 184 5.66 -17.83 -1.82
CA ALA A 184 5.44 -17.12 -3.07
C ALA A 184 5.07 -15.64 -2.82
N ALA A 185 4.12 -15.37 -1.93
CA ALA A 185 3.75 -14.01 -1.57
C ALA A 185 4.95 -13.19 -1.03
N ALA A 186 5.75 -13.77 -0.13
CA ALA A 186 6.96 -13.13 0.40
C ALA A 186 7.96 -12.72 -0.68
N GLY A 187 8.18 -13.62 -1.66
CA GLY A 187 9.05 -13.35 -2.79
C GLY A 187 8.49 -12.24 -3.69
N LEU A 188 7.21 -12.35 -4.06
CA LEU A 188 6.53 -11.42 -4.97
C LEU A 188 6.47 -9.99 -4.42
N VAL A 189 6.16 -9.81 -3.13
CA VAL A 189 6.08 -8.49 -2.47
C VAL A 189 7.39 -7.70 -2.60
N ARG A 190 8.54 -8.38 -2.64
CA ARG A 190 9.88 -7.75 -2.68
C ARG A 190 10.52 -7.83 -4.06
N ARG A 191 9.76 -8.11 -5.12
CA ARG A 191 10.30 -8.13 -6.48
C ARG A 191 10.61 -6.72 -6.97
N LYS A 192 11.83 -6.55 -7.47
CA LYS A 192 12.33 -5.26 -7.97
C LYS A 192 11.59 -4.79 -9.23
N ASP A 193 11.22 -5.73 -10.09
CA ASP A 193 10.44 -5.50 -11.31
C ASP A 193 8.92 -5.40 -11.04
N GLY A 194 8.49 -5.74 -9.81
CA GLY A 194 7.09 -5.86 -9.41
C GLY A 194 6.27 -6.86 -10.21
N VAL A 195 6.89 -7.75 -10.98
CA VAL A 195 6.20 -8.77 -11.79
C VAL A 195 5.51 -9.77 -10.86
N GLY A 196 4.24 -10.05 -11.10
CA GLY A 196 3.43 -10.95 -10.26
C GLY A 196 2.83 -10.29 -9.01
N CYS A 197 3.11 -9.01 -8.72
CA CYS A 197 2.45 -8.32 -7.59
C CYS A 197 0.92 -8.23 -7.77
N GLY A 198 0.43 -8.16 -9.01
CA GLY A 198 -1.02 -8.16 -9.31
C GLY A 198 -1.74 -9.49 -9.06
N ASP A 199 -0.99 -10.56 -8.77
CA ASP A 199 -1.57 -11.84 -8.35
C ASP A 199 -1.90 -11.86 -6.84
N LEU A 200 -1.35 -10.92 -6.07
CA LEU A 200 -1.50 -10.84 -4.62
C LEU A 200 -2.78 -10.09 -4.23
N ASN A 201 -3.30 -10.45 -3.05
CA ASN A 201 -4.51 -9.89 -2.46
C ASN A 201 -4.17 -9.31 -1.09
N LEU A 202 -4.74 -8.15 -0.77
CA LEU A 202 -4.67 -7.55 0.55
C LEU A 202 -5.97 -7.82 1.30
N ILE A 203 -5.88 -8.37 2.51
CA ILE A 203 -7.02 -8.53 3.42
C ILE A 203 -6.72 -7.77 4.71
N PHE A 204 -7.58 -6.82 5.06
CA PHE A 204 -7.36 -5.87 6.15
C PHE A 204 -8.06 -6.33 7.42
N TYR A 205 -7.41 -6.18 8.57
CA TYR A 205 -7.91 -6.72 9.83
C TYR A 205 -7.65 -5.85 11.07
N ASP A 206 -6.89 -4.76 10.94
CA ASP A 206 -6.59 -3.85 12.03
C ASP A 206 -6.35 -2.41 11.53
N ALA A 207 -6.43 -1.45 12.42
CA ALA A 207 -6.24 -0.02 12.16
C ALA A 207 -6.01 0.76 13.46
N ILE A 208 -5.17 1.79 13.37
CA ILE A 208 -4.95 2.81 14.41
C ILE A 208 -5.00 4.20 13.76
N SER A 209 -5.76 5.11 14.36
CA SER A 209 -5.71 6.53 13.99
C SER A 209 -4.71 7.28 14.88
N LEU A 210 -4.01 8.23 14.27
CA LEU A 210 -3.14 9.20 14.96
C LEU A 210 -3.86 10.52 15.26
N THR A 211 -5.15 10.60 14.94
CA THR A 211 -5.97 11.81 15.08
C THR A 211 -7.33 11.46 15.66
N ASP A 212 -8.02 12.44 16.22
CA ASP A 212 -9.38 12.24 16.76
C ASP A 212 -10.48 12.22 15.68
N ASN A 213 -10.11 12.38 14.40
CA ASN A 213 -11.07 12.33 13.28
C ASN A 213 -11.74 10.95 13.15
N VAL A 214 -11.03 9.88 13.51
CA VAL A 214 -11.54 8.50 13.47
C VAL A 214 -11.20 7.81 14.78
N VAL A 215 -12.24 7.42 15.54
CA VAL A 215 -12.08 6.78 16.85
C VAL A 215 -12.67 5.37 16.84
N PHE A 216 -11.86 4.37 17.19
CA PHE A 216 -12.27 2.97 17.26
C PHE A 216 -12.69 2.58 18.68
N ALA A 217 -13.99 2.63 19.00
CA ALA A 217 -14.45 2.26 20.35
C ALA A 217 -14.45 0.74 20.64
N SER A 218 -14.21 -0.11 19.64
CA SER A 218 -14.04 -1.56 19.79
C SER A 218 -13.46 -2.18 18.51
N GLU A 219 -12.91 -3.39 18.60
CA GLU A 219 -12.45 -4.16 17.43
C GLU A 219 -13.57 -4.39 16.40
N VAL A 220 -14.81 -4.62 16.84
CA VAL A 220 -15.96 -4.78 15.92
C VAL A 220 -16.25 -3.49 15.16
N LYS A 221 -16.19 -2.33 15.84
CA LYS A 221 -16.36 -1.03 15.17
C LYS A 221 -15.21 -0.73 14.21
N LYS A 222 -13.99 -1.15 14.55
CA LYS A 222 -12.82 -1.05 13.69
C LYS A 222 -12.98 -1.85 12.40
N LEU A 223 -13.41 -3.11 12.49
CA LEU A 223 -13.70 -3.93 11.30
C LEU A 223 -14.84 -3.35 10.45
N LYS A 224 -15.91 -2.84 11.10
CA LYS A 224 -16.99 -2.14 10.39
C LYS A 224 -16.48 -0.88 9.68
N TRP A 225 -15.59 -0.13 10.31
CA TRP A 225 -14.96 1.03 9.70
C TRP A 225 -14.14 0.63 8.48
N LEU A 226 -13.29 -0.41 8.58
CA LEU A 226 -12.52 -0.91 7.43
C LEU A 226 -13.44 -1.22 6.24
N LYS A 227 -14.52 -1.96 6.48
CA LYS A 227 -15.53 -2.27 5.46
C LYS A 227 -16.16 -0.99 4.87
N ASN A 228 -16.48 -0.01 5.70
CA ASN A 228 -17.07 1.26 5.24
C ASN A 228 -16.08 2.09 4.40
N GLN A 229 -14.77 1.93 4.58
CA GLN A 229 -13.74 2.54 3.74
C GLN A 229 -13.46 1.74 2.46
N ASN A 230 -14.27 0.73 2.14
CA ASN A 230 -14.15 -0.19 1.00
C ASN A 230 -12.93 -1.13 1.04
N PHE A 231 -12.32 -1.36 2.21
CA PHE A 231 -11.36 -2.45 2.33
C PHE A 231 -12.08 -3.81 2.17
N PRO A 232 -11.49 -4.76 1.40
CA PRO A 232 -12.07 -6.08 1.15
C PRO A 232 -12.09 -6.99 2.39
#